data_AF-A0A7C7UL85-F1
#
_entry.id   AF-A0A7C7UL85-F1
#
_cell.length_a   1.000
_cell.length_b   1.000
_cell.length_c   1.000
_cell.angle_alpha   90.00
_cell.angle_beta   90.00
_cell.angle_gamma   90.00
#
_symmetry.space_group_name_H-M   'P 1'
#
loop_
_entity.id
_entity.type
_entity.pdbx_description
1 polymer ?
#
loop_
_entity_poly.entity_id
_entity_poly.type
_entity_poly.pdbx_seq_one_letter_code
_entity_poly.pdbx_strand_id
1 'polypeptide(L)'
;MALFAPKCDRCGNRTRNKEDDKPICEACVQEMSLLVAASGEAKRPCPSDGTPMTKEIAHMLVIDRCPQCSGVWLDGGELERLKEGVQMEAVMATTRGLTSPLI
;
A
#
# COMPACT_ATOMS: atom_id res chain seq x y z
N MET A 1 37.27 4.87 -11.55
CA MET A 1 36.26 5.78 -10.96
C MET A 1 34.94 5.58 -11.73
N ALA A 2 33.89 5.05 -11.08
CA ALA A 2 32.61 4.86 -11.76
C ALA A 2 31.87 6.20 -11.86
N LEU A 3 31.70 6.70 -13.08
CA LEU A 3 31.06 7.99 -13.39
C LEU A 3 29.53 7.99 -13.17
N PHE A 4 28.95 6.82 -12.91
CA PHE A 4 27.49 6.65 -12.80
C PHE A 4 27.13 6.05 -11.45
N ALA A 5 26.13 6.65 -10.79
CA ALA A 5 25.51 6.08 -9.60
C ALA A 5 24.99 4.66 -9.91
N PRO A 6 25.14 3.70 -8.98
CA PRO A 6 24.66 2.34 -9.17
C PRO A 6 23.14 2.33 -9.41
N LYS A 7 22.68 1.30 -10.10
CA LYS A 7 21.24 1.07 -10.32
C LYS A 7 20.66 0.36 -9.10
N CYS A 8 19.41 0.66 -8.80
CA CYS A 8 18.61 -0.04 -7.82
C CYS A 8 18.39 -1.48 -8.29
N ASP A 9 18.69 -2.46 -7.46
CA ASP A 9 18.53 -3.88 -7.80
C ASP A 9 17.05 -4.28 -8.01
N ARG A 10 16.09 -3.51 -7.46
CA ARG A 10 14.65 -3.82 -7.51
C ARG A 10 13.92 -3.16 -8.69
N CYS A 11 14.23 -1.90 -9.00
CA CYS A 11 13.52 -1.14 -10.05
C CYS A 11 14.40 -0.68 -11.21
N GLY A 12 15.73 -0.83 -11.12
CA GLY A 12 16.67 -0.43 -12.17
C GLY A 12 16.96 1.07 -12.29
N ASN A 13 16.27 1.92 -11.53
CA ASN A 13 16.55 3.37 -11.48
C ASN A 13 17.87 3.67 -10.79
N ARG A 14 18.52 4.78 -11.18
CA ARG A 14 19.77 5.21 -10.54
C ARG A 14 19.49 5.61 -9.09
N THR A 15 20.30 5.12 -8.17
CA THR A 15 20.18 5.40 -6.74
C THR A 15 21.54 5.64 -6.12
N ARG A 16 21.59 6.51 -5.12
CA ARG A 16 22.74 6.65 -4.20
C ARG A 16 22.48 6.01 -2.85
N ASN A 17 21.24 5.60 -2.60
CA ASN A 17 20.83 4.98 -1.36
C ASN A 17 21.27 3.51 -1.36
N LYS A 18 21.57 3.02 -0.16
CA LYS A 18 21.98 1.64 0.09
C LYS A 18 21.24 1.11 1.31
N GLU A 19 20.80 -0.14 1.22
CA GLU A 19 20.20 -0.90 2.32
C GLU A 19 20.93 -2.25 2.38
N ASP A 20 21.43 -2.65 3.54
CA ASP A 20 22.25 -3.86 3.73
C ASP A 20 23.36 -4.02 2.65
N ASP A 21 24.08 -2.92 2.41
CA ASP A 21 25.17 -2.78 1.42
C ASP A 21 24.76 -2.95 -0.07
N LYS A 22 23.47 -3.11 -0.36
CA LYS A 22 22.94 -3.18 -1.74
C LYS A 22 22.38 -1.84 -2.20
N PRO A 23 22.59 -1.45 -3.47
CA PRO A 23 21.99 -0.23 -4.01
C PRO A 23 20.48 -0.43 -4.17
N ILE A 24 19.69 0.17 -3.28
CA ILE A 24 18.22 0.14 -3.30
C ILE A 24 17.72 1.57 -3.13
N CYS A 25 16.76 2.00 -3.95
CA CYS A 25 16.19 3.35 -3.82
C CYS A 25 15.19 3.42 -2.67
N GLU A 26 15.02 4.62 -2.09
CA GLU A 26 14.09 4.87 -0.97
C GLU A 26 12.66 4.43 -1.28
N ALA A 27 12.18 4.69 -2.50
CA ALA A 27 10.85 4.24 -2.93
C ALA A 27 10.69 2.70 -2.90
N CYS A 28 11.73 1.96 -3.29
CA CYS A 28 11.71 0.50 -3.23
C CYS A 28 11.78 -0.02 -1.79
N VAL A 29 12.49 0.65 -0.89
CA VAL A 29 12.51 0.32 0.55
C VAL A 29 11.13 0.57 1.17
N GLN A 30 10.51 1.70 0.87
CA GLN A 30 9.17 2.05 1.33
C GLN A 30 8.10 1.05 0.83
N GLU A 31 8.22 0.56 -0.40
CA GLU A 31 7.30 -0.45 -0.92
C GLU A 31 7.47 -1.82 -0.25
N MET A 32 8.70 -2.20 0.09
CA MET A 32 8.98 -3.44 0.82
C MET A 32 8.51 -3.39 2.27
N SER A 33 8.67 -2.26 2.96
CA SER A 33 8.19 -2.10 4.33
C SER A 33 6.67 -2.19 4.43
N LEU A 34 5.96 -1.68 3.43
CA LEU A 34 4.50 -1.82 3.31
C LEU A 34 4.05 -3.27 3.19
N LEU A 35 4.75 -4.07 2.36
CA LEU A 35 4.45 -5.50 2.20
C LEU A 35 4.67 -6.30 3.50
N VAL A 36 5.73 -5.97 4.25
CA VAL A 36 6.01 -6.60 5.55
C VAL A 36 4.97 -6.20 6.59
N ALA A 37 4.58 -4.93 6.66
CA ALA A 37 3.51 -4.45 7.53
C ALA A 37 2.18 -5.17 7.24
N ALA A 38 1.81 -5.28 5.95
CA ALA A 38 0.60 -5.99 5.53
C ALA A 38 0.57 -7.44 6.00
N SER A 39 1.72 -8.11 5.95
CA SER A 39 1.88 -9.50 6.33
C SER A 39 1.90 -9.72 7.84
N GLY A 40 2.22 -8.67 8.62
CA GLY A 40 2.42 -8.74 10.06
C GLY A 40 1.16 -8.56 10.90
N GLU A 41 0.09 -7.91 10.40
CA GLU A 41 -1.10 -7.68 11.24
C GLU A 41 -2.14 -8.79 11.10
N ALA A 42 -2.84 -9.04 12.20
CA ALA A 42 -3.85 -10.09 12.29
C ALA A 42 -5.05 -9.80 11.37
N LYS A 43 -5.57 -10.85 10.73
CA LYS A 43 -6.81 -10.77 9.94
C LYS A 43 -7.99 -10.51 10.86
N ARG A 44 -8.81 -9.51 10.53
CA ARG A 44 -10.02 -9.17 11.28
C ARG A 44 -11.27 -9.74 10.59
N PRO A 45 -12.28 -10.18 11.35
CA PRO A 45 -13.59 -10.48 10.80
C PRO A 45 -14.29 -9.18 10.39
N CYS A 46 -15.03 -9.21 9.28
CA CYS A 46 -15.81 -8.05 8.86
C CYS A 46 -16.95 -7.77 9.86
N PRO A 47 -17.16 -6.52 10.30
CA PRO A 47 -18.24 -6.19 11.23
C PRO A 47 -19.64 -6.32 10.62
N SER A 48 -19.77 -6.34 9.28
CA SER A 48 -21.07 -6.43 8.61
C SER A 48 -21.54 -7.87 8.39
N ASP A 49 -20.62 -8.79 8.09
CA ASP A 49 -20.95 -10.15 7.65
C ASP A 49 -20.10 -11.25 8.31
N GLY A 50 -19.09 -10.89 9.10
CA GLY A 50 -18.24 -11.84 9.84
C GLY A 50 -17.16 -12.54 9.00
N THR A 51 -17.14 -12.36 7.68
CA THR A 51 -16.12 -12.97 6.81
C THR A 51 -14.73 -12.42 7.14
N PRO A 52 -13.68 -13.26 7.18
CA PRO A 52 -12.31 -12.77 7.37
C PRO A 52 -11.91 -11.88 6.20
N MET A 53 -11.46 -10.66 6.51
CA MET A 53 -11.00 -9.70 5.50
C MET A 53 -9.64 -10.11 4.93
N THR A 54 -9.41 -9.72 3.68
CA THR A 54 -8.15 -9.95 2.97
C THR A 54 -7.39 -8.65 2.83
N LYS A 55 -6.11 -8.68 3.24
CA LYS A 55 -5.17 -7.58 3.06
C LYS A 55 -4.84 -7.41 1.58
N GLU A 56 -5.04 -6.22 1.05
CA GLU A 56 -4.57 -5.85 -0.28
C GLU A 56 -3.81 -4.52 -0.22
N ILE A 57 -2.91 -4.28 -1.18
CA ILE A 57 -2.18 -3.02 -1.28
C ILE A 57 -2.87 -2.16 -2.33
N ALA A 58 -3.39 -1.02 -1.91
CA ALA A 58 -3.99 -0.01 -2.77
C ALA A 58 -3.25 1.32 -2.56
N HIS A 59 -2.69 1.89 -3.63
CA HIS A 59 -2.03 3.20 -3.59
C HIS A 59 -0.97 3.36 -2.47
N MET A 60 -0.08 2.37 -2.31
CA MET A 60 0.94 2.36 -1.25
C MET A 60 0.36 2.37 0.18
N LEU A 61 -0.91 1.98 0.33
CA LEU A 61 -1.57 1.72 1.58
C LEU A 61 -1.93 0.24 1.65
N VAL A 62 -1.80 -0.34 2.83
CA VAL A 62 -2.39 -1.64 3.11
C VAL A 62 -3.85 -1.37 3.50
N ILE A 63 -4.77 -2.15 2.96
CA ILE A 63 -6.19 -2.07 3.29
C ILE A 63 -6.75 -3.48 3.51
N ASP A 64 -7.71 -3.60 4.42
CA ASP A 64 -8.45 -4.83 4.65
C ASP A 64 -9.76 -4.79 3.84
N ARG A 65 -9.89 -5.63 2.82
CA ARG A 65 -11.11 -5.73 2.02
C ARG A 65 -11.91 -6.99 2.38
N CYS A 66 -13.20 -6.82 2.63
CA CYS A 66 -14.11 -7.95 2.74
C CYS A 66 -14.53 -8.44 1.34
N PRO A 67 -14.34 -9.73 1.01
CA PRO A 67 -14.74 -10.27 -0.29
C PRO A 67 -16.25 -10.44 -0.45
N GLN A 68 -17.03 -10.38 0.63
CA GLN A 68 -18.49 -10.53 0.62
C GLN A 68 -19.21 -9.19 0.49
N CYS A 69 -19.00 -8.27 1.43
CA CYS A 69 -19.68 -6.98 1.42
C CYS A 69 -18.96 -5.90 0.61
N SER A 70 -17.76 -6.19 0.08
CA SER A 70 -16.86 -5.22 -0.58
C SER A 70 -16.47 -4.03 0.32
N GLY A 71 -16.73 -4.11 1.62
CA GLY A 71 -16.31 -3.11 2.59
C GLY A 71 -14.80 -3.05 2.72
N VAL A 72 -14.28 -1.85 2.96
CA VAL A 72 -12.86 -1.60 3.21
C VAL A 72 -12.68 -1.11 4.64
N TRP A 73 -11.70 -1.70 5.31
CA TRP A 73 -11.28 -1.36 6.65
C TRP A 73 -9.84 -0.83 6.61
N LEU A 74 -9.60 0.21 7.42
CA LEU A 74 -8.31 0.86 7.58
C LEU A 74 -7.94 0.80 9.07
N ASP A 75 -6.73 0.35 9.38
CA ASP A 75 -6.22 0.32 10.74
C ASP A 75 -5.65 1.69 11.18
N GLY A 76 -5.46 1.86 12.49
CA GLY A 76 -4.97 3.09 13.08
C GLY A 76 -3.55 3.42 12.57
N GLY A 77 -3.37 4.59 11.97
CA GLY A 77 -2.12 5.02 11.32
C GLY A 77 -2.16 4.93 9.79
N GLU A 78 -2.97 4.04 9.21
CA GLU A 78 -3.14 3.95 7.75
C GLU A 78 -4.01 5.12 7.23
N LEU A 79 -5.02 5.49 8.01
CA LEU A 79 -5.88 6.64 7.70
C LEU A 79 -5.12 7.98 7.70
N GLU A 80 -4.07 8.12 8.53
CA GLU A 80 -3.23 9.32 8.55
C GLU A 80 -2.37 9.41 7.30
N ARG A 81 -1.80 8.29 6.86
CA ARG A 81 -1.06 8.20 5.59
C ARG A 81 -1.97 8.42 4.38
N LEU A 82 -3.24 8.00 4.46
CA LEU A 82 -4.23 8.37 3.47
C LEU A 82 -4.40 9.89 3.44
N LYS A 83 -4.66 10.55 4.58
CA LYS A 83 -4.86 12.00 4.68
C LYS A 83 -3.68 12.83 4.16
N GLU A 84 -2.45 12.39 4.39
CA GLU A 84 -1.24 13.08 3.93
C GLU A 84 -1.00 12.92 2.41
N GLY A 85 -1.56 11.87 1.79
CA GLY A 85 -1.32 11.52 0.39
C GLY A 85 -2.53 11.61 -0.55
N VAL A 86 -3.71 12.07 -0.10
CA VAL A 86 -4.92 12.07 -0.95
C VAL A 86 -4.77 13.03 -2.14
N GLN A 87 -4.32 12.51 -3.27
CA GLN A 87 -5.00 12.80 -4.54
C GLN A 87 -6.32 12.01 -4.51
N MET A 88 -7.43 12.70 -4.80
CA MET A 88 -8.82 12.21 -4.70
C MET A 88 -9.03 10.80 -5.32
N GLU A 89 -8.18 10.43 -6.27
CA GLU A 89 -8.13 9.14 -6.96
C GLU A 89 -7.92 7.94 -6.03
N ALA A 90 -7.10 8.06 -4.98
CA ALA A 90 -6.80 6.94 -4.07
C ALA A 90 -8.01 6.54 -3.20
N VAL A 91 -8.80 7.54 -2.77
CA VAL A 91 -10.04 7.31 -2.01
C VAL A 91 -11.13 6.71 -2.91
N MET A 92 -11.18 7.10 -4.18
CA MET A 92 -12.10 6.51 -5.16
C MET A 92 -11.69 5.08 -5.57
N ALA A 93 -10.39 4.79 -5.64
CA ALA A 93 -9.90 3.45 -5.99
C ALA A 93 -10.13 2.41 -4.89
N THR A 94 -10.09 2.83 -3.62
CA THR A 94 -10.42 1.96 -2.48
C THR A 94 -11.92 1.64 -2.41
N THR A 95 -12.78 2.53 -2.91
CA THR A 95 -14.26 2.40 -2.94
C THR A 95 -14.80 1.90 -4.28
N ARG A 96 -14.19 0.86 -4.85
CA ARG A 96 -14.71 0.18 -6.06
C ARG A 96 -16.03 -0.53 -5.73
N GLY A 97 -17.11 0.24 -5.70
CA GLY A 97 -18.45 -0.18 -5.29
C GLY A 97 -19.38 0.96 -4.87
N LEU A 98 -18.89 2.19 -4.64
CA LEU A 98 -19.72 3.34 -4.29
C LEU A 98 -20.00 4.30 -5.47
N THR A 99 -19.48 4.02 -6.66
CA THR A 99 -19.79 4.83 -7.85
C THR A 99 -20.90 4.16 -8.67
N SER A 100 -22.15 4.55 -8.44
CA SER A 100 -23.22 4.43 -9.44
C SER A 100 -24.32 5.46 -9.17
N PRO A 101 -24.91 6.10 -10.18
CA PRO A 101 -24.37 6.55 -11.45
C PRO A 101 -24.24 8.09 -11.49
N LEU A 102 -23.44 8.61 -12.41
CA LEU A 102 -23.57 10.00 -12.84
C LEU A 102 -24.97 10.18 -13.44
N ILE A 103 -25.76 11.07 -12.83
CA ILE A 103 -26.86 11.78 -13.50
C ILE A 103 -26.26 12.68 -14.59
#